data_AF-A0A5E4HXX8-F1
#
_entry.id   AF-A0A5E4HXX8-F1
#
_cell.length_a   1.000
_cell.length_b   1.000
_cell.length_c   1.000
_cell.angle_alpha   90.00
_cell.angle_beta   90.00
_cell.angle_gamma   90.00
#
_symmetry.space_group_name_H-M   'P 1'
#
loop_
_entity.id
_entity.type
_entity.pdbx_description
1 polymer ?
#
loop_
_entity_poly.entity_id
_entity_poly.type
_entity_poly.pdbx_seq_one_letter_code
_entity_poly.pdbx_strand_id
1 'polypeptide(L)'
;MEGESRWYIVSRVNAKDEALKMGRGRPEKRLIEHAENFPNCSDPEFGTVFLNKFVKEGASLTDAELKEWSVEYDWAKIRLDGGRRRFSYTGASKAHRLSDGPFIFRLCKNGTEMARVAFDAIEGGIRIVQIQAKKGVRETLLPIKWERALIAYACRWAEEWGLEKVEIRSAKNNPLTDPKHLPYERARVIYDVSAKRSGFRLNEEENWVKYLGAA
;
A
#
# COMPACT_ATOMS: atom_id res chain seq x y z
N MET A 1 -23.15 -17.20 -9.43
CA MET A 1 -21.82 -17.84 -9.52
C MET A 1 -20.79 -16.83 -9.11
N GLU A 2 -20.37 -16.84 -7.84
CA GLU A 2 -19.24 -16.02 -7.37
C GLU A 2 -17.95 -16.63 -7.93
N GLY A 3 -17.42 -16.05 -9.00
CA GLY A 3 -16.13 -16.46 -9.54
C GLY A 3 -15.05 -16.22 -8.49
N GLU A 4 -14.38 -17.28 -8.06
CA GLU A 4 -13.20 -17.20 -7.18
C GLU A 4 -12.22 -16.18 -7.79
N SER A 5 -12.04 -15.04 -7.09
CA SER A 5 -11.05 -14.05 -7.46
C SER A 5 -9.66 -14.69 -7.33
N ARG A 6 -9.11 -15.18 -8.45
CA ARG A 6 -7.76 -15.75 -8.50
C ARG A 6 -6.73 -14.62 -8.41
N TRP A 7 -6.17 -14.46 -7.23
CA TRP A 7 -4.95 -13.71 -7.01
C TRP A 7 -3.76 -14.63 -7.30
N TYR A 8 -2.77 -14.16 -8.06
CA TYR A 8 -1.52 -14.91 -8.18
C TYR A 8 -0.74 -14.76 -6.87
N ILE A 9 -0.49 -15.88 -6.22
CA ILE A 9 0.44 -16.00 -5.10
C ILE A 9 1.81 -15.63 -5.66
N VAL A 10 2.33 -14.46 -5.27
CA VAL A 10 3.77 -14.22 -5.34
C VAL A 10 4.38 -15.24 -4.39
N SER A 11 5.28 -16.03 -4.96
CA SER A 11 5.88 -17.26 -4.45
C SER A 11 5.94 -17.42 -2.91
N ARG A 12 5.64 -18.64 -2.43
CA ARG A 12 6.08 -19.13 -1.10
C ARG A 12 7.61 -19.32 -1.05
N VAL A 13 8.39 -18.43 -1.64
CA VAL A 13 9.82 -18.37 -1.35
C VAL A 13 9.95 -17.79 0.05
N ASN A 14 10.99 -18.19 0.79
CA ASN A 14 11.31 -17.83 2.17
C ASN A 14 11.52 -16.31 2.41
N ALA A 15 10.67 -15.43 1.86
CA ALA A 15 10.63 -13.99 2.14
C ALA A 15 10.45 -13.71 3.64
N LYS A 16 9.93 -14.68 4.42
CA LYS A 16 9.81 -14.57 5.88
C LYS A 16 11.17 -14.61 6.61
N ASP A 17 12.15 -15.37 6.13
CA ASP A 17 13.44 -15.51 6.80
C ASP A 17 14.43 -14.42 6.37
N GLU A 18 14.40 -13.98 5.10
CA GLU A 18 15.23 -12.87 4.65
C GLU A 18 14.71 -11.49 5.10
N ALA A 19 13.39 -11.31 5.16
CA ALA A 19 12.84 -10.05 5.69
C ALA A 19 13.04 -9.90 7.21
N LEU A 20 13.48 -10.93 7.93
CA LEU A 20 13.96 -10.83 9.31
C LEU A 20 15.46 -10.46 9.37
N LYS A 21 16.25 -10.84 8.36
CA LYS A 21 17.68 -10.49 8.23
C LYS A 21 17.92 -9.09 7.67
N MET A 22 17.04 -8.59 6.80
CA MET A 22 17.18 -7.30 6.12
C MET A 22 16.74 -6.09 6.94
N GLY A 23 17.11 -6.02 8.23
CA GLY A 23 17.00 -4.79 9.01
C GLY A 23 15.61 -4.12 8.96
N ARG A 24 14.54 -4.86 9.29
CA ARG A 24 13.28 -4.16 9.63
C ARG A 24 13.60 -3.31 10.85
N GLY A 25 13.71 -1.99 10.65
CA GLY A 25 13.90 -1.03 11.73
C GLY A 25 12.93 -1.31 12.88
N ARG A 26 13.28 -0.87 14.10
CA ARG A 26 12.40 -1.05 15.24
C ARG A 26 11.03 -0.48 14.87
N PRO A 27 9.95 -1.28 14.95
CA PRO A 27 8.65 -0.79 14.54
C PRO A 27 8.24 0.36 15.47
N GLU A 28 7.68 1.41 14.89
CA GLU A 28 7.18 2.56 15.65
C GLU A 28 6.07 2.09 16.60
N LYS A 29 6.40 2.06 17.90
CA LYS A 29 5.54 1.45 18.92
C LYS A 29 4.19 2.14 18.99
N ARG A 30 4.19 3.48 18.83
CA ARG A 30 2.98 4.30 18.79
C ARG A 30 2.05 3.89 17.66
N LEU A 31 2.56 3.67 16.46
CA LEU A 31 1.77 3.22 15.30
C LEU A 31 1.12 1.86 15.54
N ILE A 32 1.82 0.93 16.18
CA ILE A 32 1.27 -0.40 16.51
C ILE A 32 0.22 -0.32 17.62
N GLU A 33 0.48 0.46 18.68
CA GLU A 33 -0.50 0.65 19.77
C GLU A 33 -1.74 1.40 19.28
N HIS A 34 -1.57 2.37 18.37
CA HIS A 34 -2.69 3.07 17.74
C HIS A 34 -3.44 2.18 16.75
N ALA A 35 -2.74 1.33 15.97
CA ALA A 35 -3.34 0.39 15.02
C ALA A 35 -4.51 -0.39 15.60
N GLU A 36 -4.38 -0.85 16.84
CA GLU A 36 -5.41 -1.62 17.54
C GLU A 36 -6.70 -0.82 17.81
N ASN A 37 -6.59 0.50 17.83
CA ASN A 37 -7.68 1.44 18.05
C ASN A 37 -8.19 2.09 16.76
N PHE A 38 -7.59 1.81 15.59
CA PHE A 38 -8.15 2.30 14.33
C PHE A 38 -9.43 1.52 14.03
N PRO A 39 -10.60 2.18 13.98
CA PRO A 39 -11.75 1.56 13.37
C PRO A 39 -11.40 1.25 11.91
N ASN A 40 -11.97 0.18 11.35
CA ASN A 40 -11.99 0.00 9.90
C ASN A 40 -12.73 1.21 9.32
N CYS A 41 -11.98 2.22 8.88
CA CYS A 41 -12.51 3.45 8.36
C CYS A 41 -12.49 3.41 6.84
N SER A 42 -13.61 3.84 6.26
CA SER A 42 -13.69 4.20 4.85
C SER A 42 -13.62 5.72 4.77
N ASP A 43 -12.81 6.24 3.86
CA ASP A 43 -12.89 7.64 3.41
C ASP A 43 -13.79 7.68 2.16
N PRO A 44 -15.11 7.92 2.30
CA PRO A 44 -16.04 7.99 1.17
C PRO A 44 -15.84 9.26 0.34
N GLU A 45 -15.16 10.28 0.88
CA GLU A 45 -14.86 11.52 0.17
C GLU A 45 -13.55 11.41 -0.63
N PHE A 46 -12.83 10.30 -0.50
CA PHE A 46 -11.60 10.04 -1.25
C PHE A 46 -11.81 10.27 -2.74
N GLY A 47 -12.88 9.74 -3.33
CA GLY A 47 -13.15 9.85 -4.76
C GLY A 47 -13.29 11.31 -5.23
N THR A 48 -14.13 12.08 -4.56
CA THR A 48 -14.48 13.45 -4.97
C THR A 48 -13.42 14.48 -4.57
N VAL A 49 -12.85 14.37 -3.37
CA VAL A 49 -11.92 15.37 -2.82
C VAL A 49 -10.47 15.08 -3.22
N PHE A 50 -10.12 13.81 -3.31
CA PHE A 50 -8.72 13.39 -3.45
C PHE A 50 -8.41 12.83 -4.85
N LEU A 51 -9.15 11.80 -5.29
CA LEU A 51 -8.87 11.05 -6.51
C LEU A 51 -9.03 11.89 -7.78
N ASN A 52 -9.91 12.90 -7.78
CA ASN A 52 -10.10 13.83 -8.90
C ASN A 52 -8.78 14.44 -9.39
N LYS A 53 -7.85 14.75 -8.47
CA LYS A 53 -6.51 15.31 -8.79
C LYS A 53 -5.59 14.32 -9.53
N PHE A 54 -5.98 13.05 -9.57
CA PHE A 54 -5.22 11.95 -10.16
C PHE A 54 -5.90 11.36 -11.41
N VAL A 55 -6.99 11.96 -11.89
CA VAL A 55 -7.56 11.62 -13.20
C VAL A 55 -6.53 11.93 -14.31
N LYS A 56 -6.44 11.05 -15.31
CA LYS A 56 -5.52 11.25 -16.44
C LYS A 56 -6.08 12.31 -17.38
N GLU A 57 -5.16 13.03 -18.02
CA GLU A 57 -5.54 13.97 -19.07
C GLU A 57 -6.28 13.23 -20.19
N GLY A 58 -7.39 13.80 -20.66
CA GLY A 58 -8.29 13.19 -21.64
C GLY A 58 -9.26 12.15 -21.08
N ALA A 59 -9.08 11.67 -19.84
CA ALA A 59 -10.11 10.90 -19.17
C ALA A 59 -11.15 11.85 -18.56
N SER A 60 -12.42 11.52 -18.72
CA SER A 60 -13.51 12.19 -18.01
C SER A 60 -14.17 11.19 -17.07
N LEU A 61 -14.18 11.52 -15.78
CA LEU A 61 -15.01 10.85 -14.79
C LEU A 61 -15.98 11.91 -14.26
N THR A 62 -17.26 11.59 -14.25
CA THR A 62 -18.29 12.45 -13.65
C THR A 62 -18.16 12.46 -12.13
N ASP A 63 -18.71 13.47 -11.47
CA ASP A 63 -18.79 13.50 -9.99
C ASP A 63 -19.53 12.28 -9.43
N ALA A 64 -20.54 11.77 -10.16
CA ALA A 64 -21.25 10.56 -9.79
C ALA A 64 -20.32 9.34 -9.80
N GLU A 65 -19.51 9.17 -10.85
CA GLU A 65 -18.52 8.09 -10.92
C GLU A 65 -17.41 8.25 -9.89
N LEU A 66 -16.99 9.47 -9.58
CA LEU A 66 -15.99 9.73 -8.54
C LEU A 66 -16.50 9.33 -7.15
N LYS A 67 -17.79 9.58 -6.84
CA LYS A 67 -18.41 9.16 -5.56
C LYS A 67 -18.45 7.65 -5.35
N GLU A 68 -18.30 6.86 -6.41
CA GLU A 68 -18.20 5.39 -6.29
C GLU A 68 -16.86 4.95 -5.71
N TRP A 69 -15.84 5.80 -5.74
CA TRP A 69 -14.50 5.49 -5.26
C TRP A 69 -14.31 5.87 -3.80
N SER A 70 -13.70 4.96 -3.04
CA SER A 70 -13.31 5.18 -1.65
C SER A 70 -11.93 4.58 -1.38
N VAL A 71 -11.31 5.00 -0.28
CA VAL A 71 -10.19 4.26 0.32
C VAL A 71 -10.65 3.64 1.62
N GLU A 72 -10.42 2.35 1.76
CA GLU A 72 -10.64 1.61 3.00
C GLU A 72 -9.30 1.29 3.65
N TYR A 73 -9.22 1.49 4.96
CA TYR A 73 -8.08 1.05 5.76
C TYR A 73 -8.34 -0.34 6.35
N ASP A 74 -7.32 -1.20 6.29
CA ASP A 74 -7.39 -2.55 6.84
C ASP A 74 -6.03 -2.92 7.46
N TRP A 75 -6.04 -3.74 8.52
CA TRP A 75 -4.83 -4.11 9.24
C TRP A 75 -4.89 -5.51 9.83
N ALA A 76 -3.70 -6.07 10.07
CA ALA A 76 -3.51 -7.41 10.63
C ALA A 76 -3.16 -7.34 12.11
N LYS A 77 -3.87 -8.06 13.00
CA LYS A 77 -3.37 -8.25 14.37
C LYS A 77 -2.08 -9.03 14.32
N ILE A 78 -1.01 -8.46 14.86
CA ILE A 78 0.29 -9.10 14.94
C ILE A 78 0.38 -9.77 16.31
N ARG A 79 0.36 -11.10 16.34
CA ARG A 79 0.69 -11.88 17.54
C ARG A 79 2.13 -12.36 17.47
N LEU A 80 2.87 -12.25 18.56
CA LEU A 80 4.16 -12.90 18.72
C LEU A 80 3.91 -14.27 19.33
N ASP A 81 4.22 -15.34 18.59
CA ASP A 81 4.07 -16.73 19.02
C ASP A 81 5.44 -17.41 18.93
N GLY A 82 6.09 -17.62 20.08
CA GLY A 82 7.45 -18.20 20.14
C GLY A 82 8.53 -17.37 19.43
N GLY A 83 8.44 -16.04 19.48
CA GLY A 83 9.35 -15.13 18.78
C GLY A 83 9.08 -14.98 17.27
N ARG A 84 8.08 -15.68 16.72
CA ARG A 84 7.64 -15.53 15.33
C ARG A 84 6.41 -14.63 15.26
N ARG A 85 6.42 -13.65 14.34
CA ARG A 85 5.23 -12.83 14.04
C ARG A 85 4.20 -13.69 13.31
N ARG A 86 3.07 -13.97 13.95
CA ARG A 86 1.85 -14.49 13.34
C ARG A 86 0.87 -13.35 13.12
N PHE A 87 0.44 -13.19 11.88
CA PHE A 87 -0.63 -12.26 11.53
C PHE A 87 -1.96 -12.98 11.69
N SER A 88 -2.81 -12.52 12.62
CA SER A 88 -4.22 -12.90 12.73
C SER A 88 -5.05 -11.72 12.26
N TYR A 89 -5.74 -11.86 11.14
CA TYR A 89 -6.49 -10.76 10.54
C TYR A 89 -7.88 -10.69 11.17
N THR A 90 -8.27 -9.52 11.69
CA THR A 90 -9.59 -9.33 12.33
C THR A 90 -10.66 -8.78 11.40
N GLY A 91 -10.31 -8.48 10.14
CA GLY A 91 -11.25 -8.09 9.11
C GLY A 91 -11.87 -9.28 8.35
N ALA A 92 -13.09 -9.09 7.85
CA ALA A 92 -13.85 -10.07 7.04
C ALA A 92 -13.18 -10.41 5.68
N SER A 93 -12.08 -9.75 5.31
CA SER A 93 -11.49 -9.89 3.98
C SER A 93 -10.41 -11.00 3.95
N LYS A 94 -10.67 -12.06 3.15
CA LYS A 94 -9.64 -13.05 2.76
C LYS A 94 -8.45 -12.41 2.00
N ALA A 95 -8.55 -11.13 1.63
CA ALA A 95 -7.58 -10.35 0.86
C ALA A 95 -6.20 -10.25 1.55
N HIS A 96 -6.17 -10.38 2.87
CA HIS A 96 -4.98 -10.28 3.73
C HIS A 96 -3.91 -11.35 3.54
N ARG A 97 -4.26 -12.56 3.08
CA ARG A 97 -3.28 -13.64 2.87
C ARG A 97 -2.20 -13.31 1.84
N LEU A 98 -2.39 -12.23 1.10
CA LEU A 98 -1.60 -11.83 -0.05
C LEU A 98 -0.90 -10.48 0.18
N SER A 99 -1.01 -9.92 1.39
CA SER A 99 -0.35 -8.66 1.71
C SER A 99 1.00 -8.90 2.37
N ASP A 100 2.00 -8.13 1.94
CA ASP A 100 3.36 -8.19 2.47
C ASP A 100 3.61 -7.24 3.64
N GLY A 101 2.59 -6.46 4.04
CA GLY A 101 2.62 -5.54 5.18
C GLY A 101 1.44 -5.76 6.15
N PRO A 102 1.57 -5.38 7.43
CA PRO A 102 0.50 -5.45 8.41
C PRO A 102 -0.61 -4.42 8.19
N PHE A 103 -0.34 -3.35 7.44
CA PHE A 103 -1.27 -2.26 7.18
C PHE A 103 -1.55 -2.13 5.69
N ILE A 104 -2.80 -1.83 5.32
CA ILE A 104 -3.25 -1.77 3.93
C ILE A 104 -4.19 -0.59 3.71
N PHE A 105 -3.91 0.20 2.68
CA PHE A 105 -4.89 1.08 2.05
C PHE A 105 -5.45 0.39 0.81
N ARG A 106 -6.77 0.17 0.78
CA ARG A 106 -7.50 -0.46 -0.32
C ARG A 106 -8.25 0.61 -1.10
N LEU A 107 -7.94 0.75 -2.39
CA LEU A 107 -8.75 1.53 -3.31
C LEU A 107 -9.97 0.69 -3.71
N CYS A 108 -11.15 1.15 -3.33
CA CYS A 108 -12.41 0.48 -3.62
C CYS A 108 -13.23 1.28 -4.63
N LYS A 109 -13.99 0.57 -5.49
CA LYS A 109 -15.08 1.14 -6.29
C LYS A 109 -16.36 0.37 -5.98
N ASN A 110 -17.40 1.05 -5.50
CA ASN A 110 -18.64 0.46 -5.00
C ASN A 110 -18.38 -0.66 -3.97
N GLY A 111 -17.49 -0.42 -3.00
CA GLY A 111 -17.09 -1.39 -1.96
C GLY A 111 -16.27 -2.58 -2.47
N THR A 112 -15.99 -2.67 -3.78
CA THR A 112 -15.14 -3.72 -4.35
C THR A 112 -13.71 -3.24 -4.47
N GLU A 113 -12.76 -3.99 -3.89
CA GLU A 113 -11.34 -3.68 -3.99
C GLU A 113 -10.84 -3.75 -5.44
N MET A 114 -10.21 -2.65 -5.88
CA MET A 114 -9.59 -2.50 -7.20
C MET A 114 -8.08 -2.53 -7.12
N ALA A 115 -7.48 -1.91 -6.11
CA ALA A 115 -6.05 -1.91 -5.89
C ALA A 115 -5.71 -1.69 -4.42
N ARG A 116 -4.44 -1.85 -4.06
CA ARG A 116 -3.96 -1.65 -2.70
C ARG A 116 -2.53 -1.15 -2.64
N VAL A 117 -2.22 -0.54 -1.50
CA VAL A 117 -0.86 -0.31 -1.00
C VAL A 117 -0.75 -0.93 0.38
N ALA A 118 0.28 -1.75 0.60
CA ALA A 118 0.59 -2.28 1.93
C ALA A 118 1.88 -1.69 2.47
N PHE A 119 1.94 -1.47 3.78
CA PHE A 119 3.07 -0.83 4.43
C PHE A 119 3.39 -1.42 5.80
N ASP A 120 4.66 -1.31 6.18
CA ASP A 120 5.17 -1.56 7.52
C ASP A 120 5.26 -0.22 8.29
N ALA A 121 5.07 -0.26 9.62
CA ALA A 121 5.49 0.83 10.49
C ALA A 121 7.02 0.76 10.69
N ILE A 122 7.70 1.89 10.55
CA ILE A 122 9.14 2.04 10.75
C ILE A 122 9.40 3.22 11.69
N GLU A 123 10.60 3.33 12.24
CA GLU A 123 10.99 4.48 13.05
C GLU A 123 10.71 5.81 12.33
N GLY A 124 9.92 6.67 12.98
CA GLY A 124 9.51 7.98 12.46
C GLY A 124 8.55 7.96 11.26
N GLY A 125 8.02 6.81 10.84
CA GLY A 125 7.21 6.78 9.62
C GLY A 125 6.57 5.47 9.22
N ILE A 126 6.19 5.41 7.95
CA ILE A 126 5.70 4.19 7.29
C ILE A 126 6.59 3.83 6.10
N ARG A 127 6.65 2.55 5.78
CA ARG A 127 7.35 2.02 4.61
C ARG A 127 6.40 1.22 3.75
N ILE A 128 6.06 1.73 2.57
CA ILE A 128 5.30 1.02 1.55
C ILE A 128 6.16 -0.14 1.02
N VAL A 129 5.65 -1.35 1.22
CA VAL A 129 6.30 -2.62 0.82
C VAL A 129 5.60 -3.29 -0.37
N GLN A 130 4.34 -2.93 -0.64
CA GLN A 130 3.55 -3.51 -1.72
C GLN A 130 2.70 -2.45 -2.41
N ILE A 131 2.70 -2.45 -3.74
CA ILE A 131 1.78 -1.66 -4.58
C ILE A 131 1.19 -2.62 -5.61
N GLN A 132 -0.12 -2.88 -5.56
CA GLN A 132 -0.73 -3.94 -6.37
C GLN A 132 -2.16 -3.62 -6.80
N ALA A 133 -2.47 -3.85 -8.07
CA ALA A 133 -3.83 -3.86 -8.59
C ALA A 133 -4.42 -5.27 -8.57
N LYS A 134 -5.74 -5.39 -8.37
CA LYS A 134 -6.48 -6.65 -8.52
C LYS A 134 -6.42 -7.12 -9.98
N LYS A 135 -6.37 -8.43 -10.20
CA LYS A 135 -6.42 -8.98 -11.57
C LYS A 135 -7.77 -8.65 -12.21
N GLY A 136 -7.74 -8.24 -13.48
CA GLY A 136 -8.95 -8.03 -14.29
C GLY A 136 -9.59 -6.65 -14.18
N VAL A 137 -9.07 -5.75 -13.33
CA VAL A 137 -9.62 -4.39 -13.16
C VAL A 137 -8.82 -3.31 -13.87
N ARG A 138 -7.96 -3.70 -14.83
CA ARG A 138 -7.08 -2.79 -15.57
C ARG A 138 -7.86 -1.66 -16.24
N GLU A 139 -8.95 -2.00 -16.94
CA GLU A 139 -9.78 -1.00 -17.64
C GLU A 139 -10.44 -0.03 -16.66
N THR A 140 -10.85 -0.52 -15.49
CA THR A 140 -11.43 0.32 -14.42
C THR A 140 -10.42 1.29 -13.83
N LEU A 141 -9.14 0.89 -13.72
CA LEU A 141 -8.06 1.75 -13.21
C LEU A 141 -7.44 2.63 -14.30
N LEU A 142 -7.69 2.36 -15.58
CA LEU A 142 -7.09 3.08 -16.71
C LEU A 142 -7.31 4.59 -16.66
N PRO A 143 -8.49 5.13 -16.28
CA PRO A 143 -8.75 6.57 -16.26
C PRO A 143 -7.97 7.34 -15.18
N ILE A 144 -7.41 6.66 -14.18
CA ILE A 144 -6.81 7.27 -12.99
C ILE A 144 -5.35 6.86 -12.82
N LYS A 145 -4.56 7.73 -12.17
CA LYS A 145 -3.17 7.46 -11.75
C LYS A 145 -3.19 6.81 -10.36
N TRP A 146 -3.83 5.65 -10.23
CA TRP A 146 -4.19 5.05 -8.94
C TRP A 146 -2.99 4.80 -8.01
N GLU A 147 -1.83 4.42 -8.54
CA GLU A 147 -0.62 4.21 -7.74
C GLU A 147 -0.23 5.50 -7.01
N ARG A 148 -0.22 6.62 -7.76
CA ARG A 148 0.12 7.94 -7.22
C ARG A 148 -0.94 8.45 -6.26
N ALA A 149 -2.21 8.15 -6.51
CA ALA A 149 -3.30 8.51 -5.61
C ALA A 149 -3.14 7.80 -4.25
N LEU A 150 -2.89 6.50 -4.24
CA LEU A 150 -2.67 5.76 -2.99
C LEU A 150 -1.37 6.17 -2.27
N ILE A 151 -0.28 6.42 -3.00
CA ILE A 151 0.96 6.94 -2.40
C ILE A 151 0.74 8.32 -1.77
N ALA A 152 0.05 9.22 -2.46
CA ALA A 152 -0.23 10.56 -1.94
C ALA A 152 -1.18 10.49 -0.74
N TYR A 153 -2.16 9.59 -0.76
CA TYR A 153 -3.04 9.34 0.38
C TYR A 153 -2.25 8.83 1.59
N ALA A 154 -1.32 7.89 1.39
CA ALA A 154 -0.44 7.41 2.44
C ALA A 154 0.43 8.54 3.04
N CYS A 155 0.88 9.50 2.22
CA CYS A 155 1.58 10.69 2.71
C CYS A 155 0.66 11.59 3.56
N ARG A 156 -0.54 11.92 3.05
CA ARG A 156 -1.52 12.75 3.78
C ARG A 156 -1.86 12.11 5.13
N TRP A 157 -2.15 10.81 5.12
CA TRP A 157 -2.40 10.04 6.33
C TRP A 157 -1.20 10.10 7.27
N ALA A 158 0.02 9.87 6.78
CA ALA A 158 1.21 9.96 7.62
C ALA A 158 1.41 11.37 8.24
N GLU A 159 1.11 12.44 7.48
CA GLU A 159 1.13 13.84 7.95
C GLU A 159 0.08 14.08 9.05
N GLU A 160 -1.17 13.62 8.84
CA GLU A 160 -2.27 13.72 9.83
C GLU A 160 -1.91 13.04 11.17
N TRP A 161 -1.05 12.03 11.12
CA TRP A 161 -0.55 11.30 12.27
C TRP A 161 0.77 11.82 12.84
N GLY A 162 1.28 12.94 12.33
CA GLY A 162 2.51 13.56 12.80
C GLY A 162 3.75 12.70 12.57
N LEU A 163 3.74 11.83 11.56
CA LEU A 163 4.91 11.05 11.17
C LEU A 163 5.90 11.92 10.40
N GLU A 164 7.17 11.60 10.50
CA GLU A 164 8.27 12.37 9.91
C GLU A 164 8.54 12.00 8.46
N LYS A 165 8.18 10.77 8.04
CA LYS A 165 8.50 10.28 6.70
C LYS A 165 7.57 9.18 6.17
N VAL A 166 7.53 9.10 4.85
CA VAL A 166 7.08 7.92 4.10
C VAL A 166 8.25 7.38 3.29
N GLU A 167 8.47 6.08 3.38
CA GLU A 167 9.42 5.34 2.54
C GLU A 167 8.68 4.40 1.58
N ILE A 168 9.25 4.14 0.41
CA ILE A 168 8.81 3.13 -0.55
C ILE A 168 10.02 2.28 -0.89
N ARG A 169 9.91 0.96 -0.74
CA ARG A 169 10.97 0.05 -1.19
C ARG A 169 11.19 0.21 -2.69
N SER A 170 12.45 0.42 -3.08
CA SER A 170 12.81 0.44 -4.50
C SER A 170 12.61 -0.93 -5.13
N ALA A 171 12.52 -0.99 -6.46
CA ALA A 171 12.44 -2.27 -7.16
C ALA A 171 13.63 -3.19 -6.84
N LYS A 172 14.82 -2.63 -6.63
CA LYS A 172 16.03 -3.35 -6.26
C LYS A 172 15.93 -4.00 -4.87
N ASN A 173 15.35 -3.29 -3.91
CA ASN A 173 15.27 -3.72 -2.50
C ASN A 173 13.95 -4.41 -2.15
N ASN A 174 13.02 -4.53 -3.10
CA ASN A 174 11.72 -5.15 -2.85
C ASN A 174 11.81 -6.67 -3.02
N PRO A 175 11.56 -7.48 -1.96
CA PRO A 175 11.58 -8.94 -2.07
C PRO A 175 10.50 -9.50 -3.00
N LEU A 176 9.51 -8.70 -3.40
CA LEU A 176 8.52 -9.09 -4.40
C LEU A 176 9.05 -9.02 -5.83
N THR A 177 10.19 -8.37 -6.05
CA THR A 177 10.85 -8.34 -7.35
C THR A 177 11.41 -9.73 -7.64
N ASP A 178 10.66 -10.50 -8.41
CA ASP A 178 10.94 -11.89 -8.72
C ASP A 178 10.89 -12.07 -10.25
N PRO A 179 11.92 -12.62 -10.91
CA PRO A 179 11.95 -12.77 -12.38
C PRO A 179 10.76 -13.50 -12.98
N LYS A 180 10.07 -14.38 -12.24
CA LYS A 180 8.92 -15.16 -12.71
C LYS A 180 7.60 -14.44 -12.47
N HIS A 181 7.47 -13.72 -11.36
CA HIS A 181 6.18 -13.15 -10.93
C HIS A 181 6.08 -11.63 -11.10
N LEU A 182 7.17 -10.92 -10.83
CA LEU A 182 7.27 -9.47 -10.99
C LEU A 182 8.68 -9.11 -11.48
N PRO A 183 8.92 -9.24 -12.79
CA PRO A 183 10.23 -8.94 -13.38
C PRO A 183 10.70 -7.52 -13.01
N TYR A 184 12.00 -7.34 -12.87
CA TYR A 184 12.63 -6.08 -12.42
C TYR A 184 12.11 -4.85 -13.18
N GLU A 185 11.98 -4.91 -14.51
CA GLU A 185 11.48 -3.78 -15.31
C GLU A 185 10.05 -3.37 -14.93
N ARG A 186 9.20 -4.35 -14.63
CA ARG A 186 7.83 -4.09 -14.17
C ARG A 186 7.83 -3.55 -12.74
N ALA A 187 8.66 -4.12 -11.87
CA ALA A 187 8.85 -3.61 -10.50
C ALA A 187 9.33 -2.16 -10.52
N ARG A 188 10.29 -1.80 -11.40
CA ARG A 188 10.81 -0.43 -11.56
C ARG A 188 9.72 0.57 -11.95
N VAL A 189 8.80 0.18 -12.84
CA VAL A 189 7.66 1.04 -13.19
C VAL A 189 6.71 1.22 -12.01
N ILE A 190 6.41 0.15 -11.27
CA ILE A 190 5.45 0.19 -10.18
C ILE A 190 6.00 0.96 -8.98
N TYR A 191 7.23 0.67 -8.55
CA TYR A 191 7.83 1.25 -7.36
C TYR A 191 8.58 2.54 -7.69
N ASP A 192 9.66 2.45 -8.48
CA ASP A 192 10.59 3.57 -8.65
C ASP A 192 10.00 4.73 -9.44
N VAL A 193 9.33 4.45 -10.56
CA VAL A 193 8.71 5.49 -11.39
C VAL A 193 7.55 6.15 -10.66
N SER A 194 6.72 5.38 -9.95
CA SER A 194 5.63 5.94 -9.13
C SER A 194 6.15 6.81 -8.00
N ALA A 195 7.19 6.37 -7.29
CA ALA A 195 7.84 7.13 -6.21
C ALA A 195 8.44 8.44 -6.74
N LYS A 196 9.24 8.37 -7.80
CA LYS A 196 9.85 9.55 -8.45
C LYS A 196 8.80 10.56 -8.92
N ARG A 197 7.71 10.09 -9.56
CA ARG A 197 6.59 10.94 -9.99
C ARG A 197 5.75 11.50 -8.83
N SER A 198 5.97 10.99 -7.61
CA SER A 198 5.33 11.47 -6.38
C SER A 198 6.26 12.34 -5.53
N GLY A 199 7.44 12.70 -6.07
CA GLY A 199 8.37 13.63 -5.42
C GLY A 199 9.31 13.00 -4.39
N PHE A 200 9.37 11.66 -4.33
CA PHE A 200 10.31 10.96 -3.44
C PHE A 200 11.74 11.05 -3.97
N ARG A 201 12.72 10.90 -3.08
CA ARG A 201 14.16 10.86 -3.40
C ARG A 201 14.79 9.58 -2.86
N LEU A 202 15.88 9.12 -3.46
CA LEU A 202 16.60 7.96 -2.93
C LEU A 202 17.36 8.35 -1.65
N ASN A 203 17.30 7.49 -0.64
CA ASN A 203 18.14 7.57 0.56
C ASN A 203 19.44 6.75 0.38
N GLU A 204 20.27 6.70 1.41
CA GLU A 204 21.53 5.94 1.41
C GLU A 204 21.35 4.44 1.21
N GLU A 205 20.21 3.89 1.62
CA GLU A 205 19.83 2.49 1.41
C GLU A 205 19.25 2.22 0.00
N GLU A 206 19.24 3.23 -0.87
CA GLU A 206 18.59 3.18 -2.19
C GLU A 206 17.09 2.83 -2.15
N ASN A 207 16.41 3.18 -1.05
CA ASN A 207 14.96 3.22 -0.95
C ASN A 207 14.46 4.65 -1.24
N TRP A 208 13.21 4.77 -1.68
CA TRP A 208 12.61 6.07 -1.93
C TRP A 208 12.04 6.63 -0.64
N VAL A 209 12.45 7.83 -0.24
CA VAL A 209 11.97 8.52 0.96
C VAL A 209 11.38 9.87 0.58
N LYS A 210 10.32 10.24 1.30
CA LYS A 210 9.77 11.59 1.36
C LYS A 210 9.63 11.97 2.83
N TYR A 211 10.42 12.95 3.24
CA TYR A 211 10.26 13.58 4.56
C TYR A 211 9.03 14.46 4.54
N LEU A 212 8.25 14.37 5.60
CA LEU A 212 7.03 15.12 5.83
C LEU A 212 7.40 16.33 6.70
N GLY A 213 6.82 17.48 6.41
CA GLY A 213 7.05 18.67 7.20
C GLY A 213 6.24 18.58 8.49
N ALA A 214 6.93 18.61 9.64
CA ALA A 214 6.30 18.95 10.91
C ALA A 214 5.65 20.34 10.75
N ALA A 215 4.33 20.39 10.83
CA ALA A 215 3.61 21.65 11.02
C ALA A 215 3.98 22.27 12.37
#